data_AF-A0A4R3F551-F1
#
_entry.id   AF-A0A4R3F551-F1
#
_cell.length_a   1.000
_cell.length_b   1.000
_cell.length_c   1.000
_cell.angle_alpha   90.00
_cell.angle_beta   90.00
_cell.angle_gamma   90.00
#
_symmetry.space_group_name_H-M   'P 1'
#
loop_
_entity.id
_entity.type
_entity.pdbx_description
1 polymer ?
#
loop_
_entity_poly.entity_id
_entity_poly.type
_entity_poly.pdbx_seq_one_letter_code
_entity_poly.pdbx_strand_id
1 'polypeptide(L)'
;MEDFLGDLLRRIDDSGTNFSQQAYTAVGNEIMPLLKIMLAAYVAWYGLQLTMGTARLGVGEVIGRIARMMIIYALVGSWANFNTLFYHWINDAPENVGRAILAASGTGVTEPTNGMSQIWQTANAAASAFAEQSGYFSILPSMIGIVILVGAGIFIAVALAVLILAKVMLWVLIGTAPIFIACMLFERTRGYGVGWFNQVLTYALIPLFIYVIAAFLIAAMNPELAKINAASGARTLTLADVAGFLLLSIAGGFVMLYIQSIGQGIAGGIAVGIGNAARGISHSFGVQLPVATVSNSLRAGRSAYSAGQAISNRTRDIGRDARSGTRAAMEAQISRQSTPPDLKQ
;
A
#
# COMPACT_ATOMS: atom_id res chain seq x y z
N MET A 1 2.56 5.42 -38.89
CA MET A 1 2.77 4.01 -38.49
C MET A 1 1.98 3.82 -37.21
N GLU A 2 0.99 2.94 -37.23
CA GLU A 2 0.19 2.60 -36.05
C GLU A 2 1.11 2.19 -34.90
N ASP A 3 0.86 2.70 -33.69
CA ASP A 3 1.69 2.45 -32.51
C ASP A 3 1.50 0.98 -32.06
N PHE A 4 2.27 0.08 -32.65
CA PHE A 4 2.21 -1.37 -32.36
C PHE A 4 2.25 -1.66 -30.86
N LEU A 5 3.03 -0.89 -30.09
CA LEU A 5 3.11 -1.04 -28.63
C LEU A 5 1.79 -0.65 -27.94
N GLY A 6 1.17 0.44 -28.37
CA GLY A 6 -0.15 0.87 -27.91
C GLY A 6 -1.24 -0.15 -28.21
N ASP A 7 -1.26 -0.69 -29.43
CA ASP A 7 -2.29 -1.68 -29.82
C ASP A 7 -2.09 -3.03 -29.13
N LEU A 8 -0.85 -3.46 -28.94
CA LEU A 8 -0.54 -4.65 -28.16
C LEU A 8 -1.00 -4.48 -26.71
N LEU A 9 -0.67 -3.35 -26.07
CA LEU A 9 -1.07 -3.09 -24.68
C LEU A 9 -2.58 -3.02 -24.52
N ARG A 10 -3.31 -2.35 -25.44
CA ARG A 10 -4.78 -2.34 -25.43
C ARG A 10 -5.37 -3.75 -25.50
N ARG A 11 -4.85 -4.62 -26.37
CA ARG A 11 -5.32 -6.01 -26.46
C ARG A 11 -5.07 -6.79 -25.17
N ILE A 12 -3.92 -6.59 -24.53
CA ILE A 12 -3.63 -7.21 -23.23
C ILE A 12 -4.59 -6.66 -22.17
N ASP A 13 -4.85 -5.35 -22.17
CA ASP A 13 -5.77 -4.70 -21.22
C ASP A 13 -7.21 -5.20 -21.37
N ASP A 14 -7.72 -5.30 -22.59
CA ASP A 14 -9.04 -5.85 -22.89
C ASP A 14 -9.14 -7.32 -22.44
N SER A 15 -8.10 -8.11 -22.67
CA SER A 15 -8.07 -9.50 -22.21
C SER A 15 -8.05 -9.59 -20.67
N GLY A 16 -7.26 -8.74 -20.03
CA GLY A 16 -7.08 -8.70 -18.58
C GLY A 16 -8.32 -8.22 -17.82
N THR A 17 -8.99 -7.19 -18.32
CA THR A 17 -10.28 -6.70 -17.78
C THR A 17 -11.33 -7.79 -17.81
N ASN A 18 -11.50 -8.47 -18.94
CA ASN A 18 -12.41 -9.61 -19.11
C ASN A 18 -12.08 -10.77 -18.17
N PHE A 19 -10.79 -11.14 -18.08
CA PHE A 19 -10.33 -12.17 -17.14
C PHE A 19 -10.68 -11.81 -15.69
N SER A 20 -10.40 -10.56 -15.28
CA SER A 20 -10.66 -10.10 -13.91
C SER A 20 -12.15 -10.10 -13.57
N GLN A 21 -13.02 -9.72 -14.52
CA GLN A 21 -14.47 -9.77 -14.36
C GLN A 21 -15.00 -11.19 -14.21
N GLN A 22 -14.52 -12.13 -15.05
CA GLN A 22 -14.91 -13.53 -14.98
C GLN A 22 -14.45 -14.17 -13.66
N ALA A 23 -13.19 -13.94 -13.29
CA ALA A 23 -12.63 -14.42 -12.03
C ALA A 23 -13.40 -13.85 -10.83
N TYR A 24 -13.68 -12.54 -10.82
CA TYR A 24 -14.46 -11.89 -9.76
C TYR A 24 -15.85 -12.53 -9.63
N THR A 25 -16.53 -12.75 -10.75
CA THR A 25 -17.88 -13.31 -10.75
C THR A 25 -17.87 -14.76 -10.26
N ALA A 26 -16.92 -15.57 -10.71
CA ALA A 26 -16.77 -16.95 -10.27
C ALA A 26 -16.49 -17.03 -8.76
N VAL A 27 -15.50 -16.27 -8.28
CA VAL A 27 -15.13 -16.21 -6.85
C VAL A 27 -16.27 -15.66 -6.00
N GLY A 28 -16.96 -14.61 -6.48
CA GLY A 28 -18.12 -14.02 -5.81
C GLY A 28 -19.26 -15.02 -5.65
N ASN A 29 -19.57 -15.81 -6.68
CA ASN A 29 -20.63 -16.81 -6.64
C ASN A 29 -20.36 -17.93 -5.63
N GLU A 30 -19.11 -18.38 -5.50
CA GLU A 30 -18.71 -19.41 -4.53
C GLU A 30 -18.74 -18.88 -3.08
N ILE A 31 -18.39 -17.61 -2.88
CA ILE A 31 -18.30 -17.00 -1.54
C ILE A 31 -19.66 -16.51 -1.06
N MET A 32 -20.57 -16.16 -1.97
CA MET A 32 -21.87 -15.57 -1.64
C MET A 32 -22.70 -16.41 -0.64
N PRO A 33 -22.85 -17.74 -0.79
CA PRO A 33 -23.59 -18.56 0.15
C PRO A 33 -22.97 -18.54 1.54
N LEU A 34 -21.63 -18.69 1.61
CA LEU A 34 -20.89 -18.62 2.86
C LEU A 34 -21.06 -17.25 3.53
N LEU A 35 -20.92 -16.17 2.77
CA LEU A 35 -21.10 -14.81 3.25
C LEU A 35 -22.51 -14.59 3.82
N LYS A 36 -23.55 -15.11 3.16
CA LYS A 36 -24.94 -15.01 3.64
C LYS A 36 -25.13 -15.71 4.99
N ILE A 37 -24.65 -16.94 5.13
CA ILE A 37 -24.74 -17.71 6.39
C ILE A 37 -23.99 -16.98 7.50
N MET A 38 -22.80 -16.51 7.19
CA MET A 38 -21.92 -15.78 8.09
C MET A 38 -22.53 -14.44 8.55
N LEU A 39 -23.16 -13.70 7.64
CA LEU A 39 -23.85 -12.45 7.93
C LEU A 39 -25.12 -12.71 8.76
N ALA A 40 -25.91 -13.74 8.41
CA ALA A 40 -27.06 -14.16 9.20
C ALA A 40 -26.66 -14.55 10.63
N ALA A 41 -25.59 -15.33 10.80
CA ALA A 41 -25.05 -15.69 12.10
C ALA A 41 -24.55 -14.47 12.88
N TYR A 42 -23.88 -13.53 12.21
CA TYR A 42 -23.44 -12.26 12.82
C TYR A 42 -24.66 -11.46 13.32
N VAL A 43 -25.67 -11.24 12.48
CA VAL A 43 -26.89 -10.51 12.85
C VAL A 43 -27.64 -11.22 13.98
N ALA A 44 -27.76 -12.55 13.94
CA ALA A 44 -28.41 -13.33 15.00
C ALA A 44 -27.67 -13.22 16.34
N TRP A 45 -26.34 -13.30 16.32
CA TRP A 45 -25.50 -13.15 17.52
C TRP A 45 -25.69 -11.78 18.17
N TYR A 46 -25.68 -10.70 17.38
CA TYR A 46 -25.91 -9.35 17.90
C TYR A 46 -27.36 -9.13 18.33
N GLY A 47 -28.33 -9.67 17.59
CA GLY A 47 -29.74 -9.63 17.96
C GLY A 47 -29.96 -10.26 19.35
N LEU A 48 -29.29 -11.38 19.62
CA LEU A 48 -29.35 -12.06 20.91
C LEU A 48 -28.64 -11.27 22.04
N GLN A 49 -27.53 -10.59 21.75
CA GLN A 49 -26.91 -9.67 22.71
C GLN A 49 -27.80 -8.46 23.06
N LEU A 50 -28.55 -7.94 22.08
CA LEU A 50 -29.49 -6.85 22.28
C LEU A 50 -30.68 -7.30 23.15
N THR A 51 -31.23 -8.49 22.91
CA THR A 51 -32.36 -9.01 23.71
C THR A 51 -31.95 -9.39 25.14
N MET A 52 -30.73 -9.87 25.34
CA MET A 52 -30.21 -10.18 26.68
C MET A 52 -29.81 -8.93 27.50
N GLY A 53 -29.91 -7.73 26.93
CA GLY A 53 -29.59 -6.47 27.63
C GLY A 53 -28.13 -6.33 28.05
N THR A 54 -27.25 -7.23 27.61
CA THR A 54 -25.82 -7.26 27.95
C THR A 54 -25.02 -6.24 27.15
N ALA A 55 -25.56 -5.76 26.03
CA ALA A 55 -24.92 -4.79 25.17
C ALA A 55 -25.60 -3.42 25.24
N ARG A 56 -24.93 -2.42 25.81
CA ARG A 56 -25.31 -1.00 25.69
C ARG A 56 -24.81 -0.47 24.35
N LEU A 57 -25.37 -0.96 23.25
CA LEU A 57 -25.03 -0.48 21.90
C LEU A 57 -25.82 0.79 21.59
N GLY A 58 -25.13 1.85 21.19
CA GLY A 58 -25.79 3.04 20.66
C GLY A 58 -26.45 2.73 19.31
N VAL A 59 -27.61 3.34 19.03
CA VAL A 59 -28.35 3.15 17.77
C VAL A 59 -27.47 3.42 16.54
N GLY A 60 -26.59 4.42 16.60
CA GLY A 60 -25.66 4.75 15.53
C GLY A 60 -24.64 3.64 15.23
N GLU A 61 -24.25 2.86 16.23
CA GLU A 61 -23.32 1.75 16.05
C GLU A 61 -23.97 0.57 15.32
N VAL A 62 -25.24 0.30 15.64
CA VAL A 62 -26.04 -0.73 14.96
C VAL A 62 -26.26 -0.36 13.49
N ILE A 63 -26.67 0.89 13.23
CA ILE A 63 -26.86 1.40 11.86
C ILE A 63 -25.56 1.31 11.06
N GLY A 64 -24.42 1.74 11.63
CA GLY A 64 -23.13 1.69 10.96
C GLY A 64 -22.70 0.26 10.59
N ARG A 65 -22.98 -0.73 11.44
CA ARG A 65 -22.68 -2.15 11.18
C ARG A 65 -23.57 -2.71 10.06
N ILE A 66 -24.87 -2.42 10.09
CA ILE A 66 -25.82 -2.84 9.04
C ILE A 66 -25.45 -2.20 7.70
N ALA A 67 -25.13 -0.90 7.68
CA ALA A 67 -24.69 -0.22 6.48
C ALA A 67 -23.42 -0.87 5.89
N ARG A 68 -22.42 -1.16 6.74
CA ARG A 68 -21.21 -1.89 6.32
C ARG A 68 -21.54 -3.26 5.72
N MET A 69 -22.42 -4.03 6.37
CA MET A 69 -22.89 -5.33 5.88
C MET A 69 -23.52 -5.22 4.49
N MET A 70 -24.40 -4.24 4.30
CA MET A 70 -25.08 -3.99 3.03
C MET A 70 -24.11 -3.61 1.92
N ILE A 71 -23.14 -2.72 2.21
CA ILE A 71 -22.11 -2.31 1.25
C ILE A 71 -21.25 -3.51 0.84
N ILE A 72 -20.78 -4.32 1.80
CA ILE A 72 -19.95 -5.49 1.52
C ILE A 72 -20.74 -6.51 0.68
N TYR A 73 -21.99 -6.79 1.04
CA TYR A 73 -22.85 -7.68 0.27
C TYR A 73 -23.08 -7.18 -1.16
N ALA A 74 -23.35 -5.88 -1.33
CA ALA A 74 -23.58 -5.27 -2.63
C ALA A 74 -22.33 -5.27 -3.52
N LEU A 75 -21.15 -5.08 -2.93
CA LEU A 75 -19.87 -5.15 -3.64
C LEU A 75 -19.59 -6.60 -4.07
N VAL A 76 -19.53 -7.54 -3.13
CA VAL A 76 -19.19 -8.95 -3.39
C VAL A 76 -20.17 -9.60 -4.37
N GLY A 77 -21.45 -9.23 -4.32
CA GLY A 77 -22.50 -9.88 -5.11
C GLY A 77 -22.71 -9.36 -6.51
N SER A 78 -22.08 -8.25 -6.89
CA SER A 78 -22.25 -7.69 -8.23
C SER A 78 -20.96 -7.05 -8.71
N TRP A 79 -20.42 -7.60 -9.80
CA TRP A 79 -19.34 -6.97 -10.54
C TRP A 79 -19.68 -5.53 -10.94
N ALA A 80 -20.93 -5.25 -11.35
CA ALA A 80 -21.30 -3.90 -11.77
C ALA A 80 -21.16 -2.87 -10.64
N ASN A 81 -21.54 -3.25 -9.41
CA ASN A 81 -21.39 -2.40 -8.24
C ASN A 81 -19.91 -2.18 -7.91
N PHE A 82 -19.12 -3.26 -7.95
CA PHE A 82 -17.68 -3.19 -7.72
C PHE A 82 -16.96 -2.37 -8.79
N ASN A 83 -17.35 -2.52 -10.05
CA ASN A 83 -16.75 -1.83 -11.18
C ASN A 83 -16.92 -0.30 -11.05
N THR A 84 -18.15 0.12 -10.79
CA THR A 84 -18.53 1.53 -10.66
C THR A 84 -17.89 2.20 -9.45
N LEU A 85 -17.84 1.50 -8.32
CA LEU A 85 -17.40 2.09 -7.05
C LEU A 85 -15.89 1.98 -6.80
N PHE A 86 -15.22 1.02 -7.44
CA PHE A 86 -13.84 0.66 -7.07
C PHE A 86 -12.93 0.47 -8.29
N TYR A 87 -13.34 -0.34 -9.28
CA TYR A 87 -12.47 -0.67 -10.42
C TYR A 87 -12.05 0.56 -11.24
N HIS A 88 -13.00 1.44 -11.59
CA HIS A 88 -12.72 2.66 -12.33
C HIS A 88 -11.77 3.60 -11.58
N TRP A 89 -11.98 3.76 -10.27
CA TRP A 89 -11.12 4.63 -9.47
C TRP A 89 -9.67 4.12 -9.43
N ILE A 90 -9.48 2.80 -9.41
CA ILE A 90 -8.16 2.19 -9.24
C ILE A 90 -7.37 2.13 -10.55
N ASN A 91 -8.05 1.89 -11.67
CA ASN A 91 -7.38 1.82 -12.96
C ASN A 91 -7.28 3.20 -13.60
N ASP A 92 -8.38 3.95 -13.65
CA ASP A 92 -8.45 5.17 -14.45
C ASP A 92 -7.80 6.36 -13.74
N ALA A 93 -7.89 6.46 -12.40
CA ALA A 93 -7.37 7.64 -11.70
C ALA A 93 -5.84 7.75 -11.81
N PRO A 94 -5.04 6.70 -11.52
CA PRO A 94 -3.59 6.78 -11.67
C PRO A 94 -3.17 7.03 -13.13
N GLU A 95 -3.88 6.43 -14.09
CA GLU A 95 -3.62 6.61 -15.51
C GLU A 95 -3.90 8.05 -15.97
N ASN A 96 -5.04 8.62 -15.56
CA ASN A 96 -5.39 10.01 -15.83
C ASN A 96 -4.39 10.99 -15.26
N VAL A 97 -3.95 10.77 -14.01
CA VAL A 97 -2.92 11.60 -13.37
C VAL A 97 -1.59 11.47 -14.12
N GLY A 98 -1.18 10.25 -14.47
CA GLY A 98 0.02 10.02 -15.26
C GLY A 98 -0.02 10.75 -16.61
N ARG A 99 -1.14 10.64 -17.34
CA ARG A 99 -1.34 11.36 -18.62
C ARG A 99 -1.33 12.88 -18.46
N ALA A 100 -1.91 13.41 -17.38
CA ALA A 100 -1.87 14.85 -17.09
C ALA A 100 -0.43 15.34 -16.84
N ILE A 101 0.37 14.56 -16.10
CA ILE A 101 1.79 14.87 -15.88
C ILE A 101 2.57 14.78 -17.19
N LEU A 102 2.30 13.78 -18.03
CA LEU A 102 2.89 13.68 -19.37
C LEU A 102 2.56 14.91 -20.23
N ALA A 103 1.29 15.30 -20.29
CA ALA A 103 0.87 16.47 -21.05
C ALA A 103 1.56 17.76 -20.54
N ALA A 104 1.76 17.88 -19.22
CA ALA A 104 2.46 19.00 -18.62
C ALA A 104 3.99 19.00 -18.87
N SER A 105 4.58 17.84 -19.21
CA SER A 105 6.04 17.72 -19.42
C SER A 105 6.55 18.41 -20.70
N GLY A 106 5.65 18.94 -21.55
CA GLY A 106 6.03 19.69 -22.75
C GLY A 106 6.61 18.84 -23.89
N THR A 107 6.60 17.51 -23.75
CA THR A 107 7.11 16.55 -24.74
C THR A 107 6.14 16.28 -25.89
N GLY A 108 4.88 16.74 -25.79
CA GLY A 108 3.82 16.46 -26.78
C GLY A 108 3.29 15.02 -26.73
N VAL A 109 3.75 14.20 -25.78
CA VAL A 109 3.29 12.83 -25.56
C VAL A 109 2.05 12.85 -24.68
N THR A 110 0.93 12.35 -25.18
CA THR A 110 -0.32 12.23 -24.41
C THR A 110 -0.54 10.83 -23.85
N GLU A 111 0.12 9.82 -24.42
CA GLU A 111 -0.01 8.41 -24.02
C GLU A 111 1.38 7.82 -23.72
N PRO A 112 1.58 7.09 -22.62
CA PRO A 112 2.89 6.54 -22.26
C PRO A 112 3.42 5.52 -23.26
N THR A 113 2.54 4.79 -23.95
CA THR A 113 2.92 3.89 -25.05
C THR A 113 3.52 4.67 -26.20
N ASN A 114 2.94 5.82 -26.53
CA ASN A 114 3.51 6.76 -27.48
C ASN A 114 4.87 7.27 -27.00
N GLY A 115 5.05 7.48 -25.69
CA GLY A 115 6.35 7.83 -25.12
C GLY A 115 7.42 6.76 -25.33
N MET A 116 7.11 5.50 -25.03
CA MET A 116 8.02 4.37 -25.30
C MET A 116 8.30 4.21 -26.81
N SER A 117 7.27 4.41 -27.64
CA SER A 117 7.37 4.41 -29.10
C SER A 117 8.27 5.55 -29.61
N GLN A 118 8.18 6.73 -29.01
CA GLN A 118 9.06 7.86 -29.32
C GLN A 118 10.51 7.58 -28.93
N ILE A 119 10.76 6.97 -27.75
CA ILE A 119 12.11 6.54 -27.36
C ILE A 119 12.67 5.55 -28.39
N TRP A 120 11.85 4.59 -28.86
CA TRP A 120 12.25 3.64 -29.90
C TRP A 120 12.59 4.33 -31.24
N GLN A 121 11.69 5.18 -31.73
CA GLN A 121 11.89 5.92 -32.98
C GLN A 121 13.15 6.80 -32.91
N THR A 122 13.34 7.41 -31.74
CA THR A 122 14.51 8.24 -31.44
C THR A 122 15.80 7.43 -31.47
N ALA A 123 15.83 6.28 -30.80
CA ALA A 123 16.98 5.38 -30.81
C ALA A 123 17.30 4.89 -32.22
N ASN A 124 16.26 4.60 -33.02
CA ASN A 124 16.41 4.18 -34.41
C ASN A 124 16.96 5.29 -35.30
N ALA A 125 16.51 6.54 -35.13
CA ALA A 125 17.03 7.70 -35.85
C ALA A 125 18.50 8.00 -35.49
N ALA A 126 18.85 7.89 -34.20
CA ALA A 126 20.24 8.02 -33.77
C ALA A 126 21.10 6.90 -34.40
N ALA A 127 20.65 5.65 -34.35
CA ALA A 127 21.38 4.52 -34.91
C ALA A 127 21.56 4.61 -36.43
N SER A 128 20.54 5.08 -37.18
CA SER A 128 20.66 5.30 -38.62
C SER A 128 21.63 6.42 -38.97
N ALA A 129 21.67 7.52 -38.20
CA ALA A 129 22.64 8.59 -38.40
C ALA A 129 24.09 8.08 -38.22
N PHE A 130 24.33 7.23 -37.21
CA PHE A 130 25.62 6.58 -37.02
C PHE A 130 25.98 5.62 -38.17
N ALA A 131 24.99 4.88 -38.68
CA ALA A 131 25.18 3.96 -39.81
C ALA A 131 25.53 4.70 -41.12
N GLU A 132 24.87 5.82 -41.40
CA GLU A 132 25.14 6.64 -42.60
C GLU A 132 26.51 7.33 -42.53
N GLN A 133 26.94 7.75 -41.33
CA GLN A 133 28.24 8.39 -41.14
C GLN A 133 29.42 7.43 -41.31
N SER A 134 29.21 6.12 -41.16
CA SER A 134 30.27 5.10 -41.28
C SER A 134 30.92 5.01 -42.67
N GLY A 135 30.19 5.31 -43.75
CA GLY A 135 30.64 4.96 -45.10
C GLY A 135 30.93 3.45 -45.28
N TYR A 136 31.18 3.01 -46.51
CA TYR A 136 31.29 1.58 -46.86
C TYR A 136 32.47 0.83 -46.19
N PHE A 137 33.40 1.54 -45.54
CA PHE A 137 34.66 0.98 -45.00
C PHE A 137 34.88 1.16 -43.49
N SER A 138 33.99 1.80 -42.74
CA SER A 138 34.16 1.93 -41.28
C SER A 138 33.17 1.04 -40.53
N ILE A 139 33.64 -0.10 -40.02
CA ILE A 139 32.85 -1.05 -39.22
C ILE A 139 32.56 -0.51 -37.81
N LEU A 140 33.38 0.42 -37.28
CA LEU A 140 33.23 0.93 -35.91
C LEU A 140 31.93 1.75 -35.68
N PRO A 141 31.53 2.70 -36.55
CA PRO A 141 30.32 3.50 -36.34
C PRO A 141 29.00 2.71 -36.48
N SER A 142 28.95 1.71 -37.35
CA SER A 142 27.76 0.86 -37.49
C SER A 142 27.54 -0.03 -36.26
N MET A 143 28.62 -0.47 -35.59
CA MET A 143 28.53 -1.18 -34.30
C MET A 143 27.97 -0.29 -33.19
N ILE A 144 28.26 1.01 -33.19
CA ILE A 144 27.74 1.98 -32.21
C ILE A 144 26.22 2.15 -32.37
N GLY A 145 25.73 2.24 -33.61
CA GLY A 145 24.28 2.30 -33.88
C GLY A 145 23.54 1.06 -33.36
N ILE A 146 24.13 -0.13 -33.51
CA ILE A 146 23.57 -1.38 -32.96
C ILE A 146 23.54 -1.34 -31.42
N VAL A 147 24.59 -0.84 -30.76
CA VAL A 147 24.62 -0.73 -29.29
C VAL A 147 23.54 0.22 -28.78
N ILE A 148 23.29 1.34 -29.47
CA ILE A 148 22.20 2.29 -29.14
C ILE A 148 20.84 1.60 -29.23
N LEU A 149 20.58 0.89 -30.34
CA LEU A 149 19.32 0.16 -30.54
C LEU A 149 19.12 -0.94 -29.50
N VAL A 150 20.16 -1.70 -29.17
CA VAL A 150 20.10 -2.74 -28.14
C VAL A 150 19.85 -2.12 -26.76
N GLY A 151 20.54 -1.02 -26.42
CA GLY A 151 20.35 -0.33 -25.15
C GLY A 151 18.93 0.23 -24.98
N ALA A 152 18.41 0.91 -26.00
CA ALA A 152 17.03 1.41 -26.02
C ALA A 152 16.00 0.27 -25.99
N GLY A 153 16.26 -0.81 -26.74
CA GLY A 153 15.43 -2.01 -26.77
C GLY A 153 15.35 -2.70 -25.41
N ILE A 154 16.48 -2.84 -24.71
CA ILE A 154 16.54 -3.39 -23.34
C ILE A 154 15.74 -2.50 -22.39
N PHE A 155 15.93 -1.17 -22.45
CA PHE A 155 15.19 -0.24 -21.60
C PHE A 155 13.67 -0.35 -21.81
N ILE A 156 13.20 -0.34 -23.07
CA ILE A 156 11.77 -0.46 -23.40
C ILE A 156 11.25 -1.85 -22.98
N ALA A 157 12.02 -2.91 -23.19
CA ALA A 157 11.65 -4.25 -22.77
C ALA A 157 11.47 -4.35 -21.25
N VAL A 158 12.36 -3.75 -20.46
CA VAL A 158 12.23 -3.67 -19.00
C VAL A 158 11.00 -2.85 -18.60
N ALA A 159 10.78 -1.69 -19.22
CA ALA A 159 9.62 -0.84 -18.97
C ALA A 159 8.30 -1.59 -19.21
N LEU A 160 8.18 -2.24 -20.36
CA LEU A 160 7.00 -3.03 -20.73
C LEU A 160 6.82 -4.25 -19.83
N ALA A 161 7.91 -4.95 -19.49
CA ALA A 161 7.84 -6.09 -18.58
C ALA A 161 7.30 -5.69 -17.20
N VAL A 162 7.78 -4.58 -16.63
CA VAL A 162 7.30 -4.07 -15.34
C VAL A 162 5.85 -3.58 -15.43
N LEU A 163 5.47 -2.89 -16.51
CA LEU A 163 4.10 -2.43 -16.75
C LEU A 163 3.13 -3.61 -16.85
N ILE A 164 3.43 -4.60 -17.70
CA ILE A 164 2.61 -5.79 -17.88
C ILE A 164 2.51 -6.56 -16.57
N LEU A 165 3.62 -6.74 -15.84
CA LEU A 165 3.60 -7.40 -14.54
C LEU A 165 2.68 -6.69 -13.55
N ALA A 166 2.73 -5.36 -13.48
CA ALA A 166 1.87 -4.57 -12.60
C ALA A 166 0.38 -4.75 -12.95
N LYS A 167 0.03 -4.70 -14.24
CA LYS A 167 -1.35 -4.89 -14.70
C LYS A 167 -1.87 -6.32 -14.47
N VAL A 168 -1.06 -7.33 -14.77
CA VAL A 168 -1.40 -8.74 -14.51
C VAL A 168 -1.67 -8.97 -13.03
N MET A 169 -0.81 -8.46 -12.15
CA MET A 169 -1.02 -8.54 -10.71
C MET A 169 -2.32 -7.83 -10.31
N LEU A 170 -2.58 -6.63 -10.83
CA LEU A 170 -3.81 -5.90 -10.56
C LEU A 170 -5.05 -6.73 -10.95
N TRP A 171 -5.08 -7.36 -12.14
CA TRP A 171 -6.19 -8.21 -12.56
C TRP A 171 -6.41 -9.42 -11.65
N VAL A 172 -5.32 -10.05 -11.20
CA VAL A 172 -5.40 -11.17 -10.23
C VAL A 172 -5.95 -10.69 -8.88
N LEU A 173 -5.50 -9.54 -8.39
CA LEU A 173 -6.00 -8.96 -7.15
C LEU A 173 -7.47 -8.54 -7.26
N ILE A 174 -7.88 -8.01 -8.40
CA ILE A 174 -9.29 -7.69 -8.66
C ILE A 174 -10.13 -8.95 -8.74
N GLY A 175 -9.68 -9.99 -9.46
CA GLY A 175 -10.40 -11.25 -9.54
C GLY A 175 -10.62 -11.93 -8.18
N THR A 176 -9.67 -11.74 -7.25
CA THR A 176 -9.76 -12.26 -5.86
C THR A 176 -10.38 -11.30 -4.86
N ALA A 177 -10.78 -10.09 -5.30
CA ALA A 177 -11.37 -9.06 -4.45
C ALA A 177 -12.58 -9.53 -3.62
N PRO A 178 -13.52 -10.38 -4.11
CA PRO A 178 -14.67 -10.80 -3.32
C PRO A 178 -14.27 -11.48 -1.99
N ILE A 179 -13.16 -12.24 -1.98
CA ILE A 179 -12.60 -12.88 -0.78
C ILE A 179 -12.19 -11.83 0.24
N PHE A 180 -11.34 -10.89 -0.19
CA PHE A 180 -10.73 -9.91 0.69
C PHE A 180 -11.73 -8.87 1.19
N ILE A 181 -12.71 -8.49 0.35
CA ILE A 181 -13.82 -7.62 0.73
C ILE A 181 -14.73 -8.33 1.74
N ALA A 182 -15.03 -9.62 1.56
CA ALA A 182 -15.75 -10.40 2.56
C ALA A 182 -14.99 -10.47 3.90
N CYS A 183 -13.65 -10.57 3.87
CA CYS A 183 -12.83 -10.51 5.08
C CYS A 183 -12.89 -9.15 5.81
N MET A 184 -13.18 -8.03 5.13
CA MET A 184 -13.36 -6.74 5.80
C MET A 184 -14.58 -6.67 6.71
N LEU A 185 -15.53 -7.60 6.56
CA LEU A 185 -16.75 -7.64 7.36
C LEU A 185 -16.45 -7.88 8.84
N PHE A 186 -15.50 -8.76 9.15
CA PHE A 186 -15.20 -9.19 10.51
C PHE A 186 -13.97 -8.50 11.05
N GLU A 187 -14.03 -8.02 12.30
CA GLU A 187 -12.87 -7.34 12.92
C GLU A 187 -11.61 -8.22 12.93
N ARG A 188 -11.78 -9.54 13.08
CA ARG A 188 -10.66 -10.51 13.15
C ARG A 188 -9.96 -10.74 11.82
N THR A 189 -10.69 -10.72 10.70
CA THR A 189 -10.12 -10.96 9.36
C THR A 189 -9.93 -9.68 8.54
N ARG A 190 -10.33 -8.53 9.09
CA ARG A 190 -10.19 -7.20 8.45
C ARG A 190 -8.75 -6.88 8.03
N GLY A 191 -7.75 -7.39 8.75
CA GLY A 191 -6.34 -7.20 8.40
C GLY A 191 -6.00 -7.70 6.99
N TYR A 192 -6.59 -8.82 6.56
CA TYR A 192 -6.39 -9.36 5.22
C TYR A 192 -6.97 -8.46 4.13
N GLY A 193 -8.18 -7.91 4.36
CA GLY A 193 -8.81 -6.96 3.44
C GLY A 193 -8.00 -5.68 3.30
N VAL A 194 -7.49 -5.13 4.41
CA VAL A 194 -6.63 -3.93 4.40
C VAL A 194 -5.30 -4.21 3.68
N GLY A 195 -4.68 -5.37 3.94
CA GLY A 195 -3.46 -5.78 3.25
C GLY A 195 -3.66 -5.90 1.73
N TRP A 196 -4.74 -6.54 1.30
CA TRP A 196 -5.13 -6.60 -0.10
C TRP A 196 -5.34 -5.20 -0.70
N PHE A 197 -6.08 -4.31 -0.01
CA PHE A 197 -6.32 -2.96 -0.49
C PHE A 197 -5.01 -2.18 -0.73
N ASN A 198 -4.05 -2.28 0.21
CA ASN A 198 -2.73 -1.67 0.04
C ASN A 198 -1.97 -2.28 -1.15
N GLN A 199 -2.11 -3.57 -1.38
CA GLN A 199 -1.47 -4.24 -2.50
C GLN A 199 -2.10 -3.82 -3.84
N VAL A 200 -3.42 -3.70 -3.91
CA VAL A 200 -4.12 -3.14 -5.08
C VAL A 200 -3.62 -1.74 -5.37
N LEU A 201 -3.55 -0.88 -4.35
CA LEU A 201 -3.07 0.49 -4.51
C LEU A 201 -1.60 0.54 -4.95
N THR A 202 -0.75 -0.33 -4.40
CA THR A 202 0.66 -0.46 -4.83
C THR A 202 0.74 -0.75 -6.33
N TYR A 203 0.02 -1.76 -6.81
CA TYR A 203 0.06 -2.14 -8.22
C TYR A 203 -0.64 -1.14 -9.14
N ALA A 204 -1.62 -0.40 -8.65
CA ALA A 204 -2.27 0.69 -9.37
C ALA A 204 -1.37 1.92 -9.54
N LEU A 205 -0.48 2.19 -8.58
CA LEU A 205 0.46 3.32 -8.64
C LEU A 205 1.69 3.03 -9.50
N ILE A 206 2.09 1.78 -9.68
CA ILE A 206 3.27 1.43 -10.48
C ILE A 206 3.18 1.96 -11.92
N PRO A 207 2.09 1.75 -12.68
CA PRO A 207 1.93 2.33 -14.02
C PRO A 207 2.10 3.85 -14.04
N LEU A 208 1.52 4.57 -13.07
CA LEU A 208 1.68 6.02 -12.96
C LEU A 208 3.16 6.43 -12.86
N PHE A 209 3.95 5.76 -12.03
CA PHE A 209 5.37 6.09 -11.92
C PHE A 209 6.16 5.78 -13.19
N ILE A 210 5.82 4.69 -13.89
CA ILE A 210 6.42 4.34 -15.18
C ILE A 210 6.17 5.48 -16.18
N TYR A 211 4.96 6.04 -16.17
CA TYR A 211 4.56 7.13 -17.05
C TYR A 211 5.38 8.40 -16.80
N VAL A 212 5.53 8.80 -15.54
CA VAL A 212 6.33 9.99 -15.17
C VAL A 212 7.80 9.82 -15.55
N ILE A 213 8.39 8.65 -15.31
CA ILE A 213 9.80 8.38 -15.64
C ILE A 213 10.01 8.36 -17.16
N ALA A 214 9.10 7.73 -17.91
CA ALA A 214 9.18 7.73 -19.37
C ALA A 214 9.15 9.17 -19.92
N ALA A 215 8.25 10.02 -19.40
CA ALA A 215 8.17 11.43 -19.77
C ALA A 215 9.47 12.18 -19.49
N PHE A 216 10.04 11.99 -18.29
CA PHE A 216 11.30 12.59 -17.88
C PHE A 216 12.46 12.17 -18.78
N LEU A 217 12.56 10.88 -19.11
CA LEU A 217 13.63 10.37 -19.98
C LEU A 217 13.52 10.91 -21.41
N ILE A 218 12.31 11.04 -21.95
CA ILE A 218 12.08 11.67 -23.26
C ILE A 218 12.53 13.13 -23.23
N ALA A 219 12.12 13.88 -22.21
CA ALA A 219 12.52 15.28 -22.04
C ALA A 219 14.05 15.43 -21.90
N ALA A 220 14.70 14.51 -21.19
CA ALA A 220 16.15 14.48 -21.03
C ALA A 220 16.90 14.07 -22.32
N MET A 221 16.27 13.27 -23.20
CA MET A 221 16.81 12.86 -24.49
C MET A 221 16.72 13.94 -25.57
N ASN A 222 15.67 14.76 -25.58
CA ASN A 222 15.47 15.83 -26.56
C ASN A 222 16.71 16.72 -26.84
N PRO A 223 17.47 17.21 -25.84
CA PRO A 223 18.67 18.02 -26.09
C PRO A 223 19.81 17.23 -26.76
N GLU A 224 19.97 15.94 -26.46
CA GLU A 224 20.98 15.09 -27.11
C GLU A 224 20.64 14.85 -28.58
N LEU A 225 19.35 14.73 -28.91
CA LEU A 225 18.91 14.64 -30.30
C LEU A 225 19.11 15.92 -31.09
N ALA A 226 18.89 17.07 -30.45
CA ALA A 226 19.17 18.36 -31.07
C ALA A 226 20.67 18.49 -31.41
N LYS A 227 21.55 18.01 -30.52
CA LYS A 227 23.00 17.94 -30.77
C LYS A 227 23.36 16.95 -31.87
N ILE A 228 22.75 15.75 -31.89
CA ILE A 228 22.99 14.73 -32.92
C ILE A 228 22.53 15.23 -34.31
N ASN A 229 21.36 15.86 -34.40
CA ASN A 229 20.87 16.46 -35.65
C ASN A 229 21.76 17.61 -36.13
N ALA A 230 22.26 18.46 -35.21
CA ALA A 230 23.19 19.53 -35.55
C ALA A 230 24.59 18.99 -35.96
N ALA A 231 25.07 17.93 -35.31
CA ALA A 231 26.37 17.30 -35.58
C ALA A 231 26.36 16.40 -36.83
N SER A 232 25.21 15.86 -37.23
CA SER A 232 25.02 15.15 -38.51
C SER A 232 25.36 16.03 -39.71
N GLY A 233 25.07 17.33 -39.63
CA GLY A 233 25.48 18.33 -40.64
C GLY A 233 26.99 18.64 -40.67
N ALA A 234 27.72 18.38 -39.58
CA ALA A 234 29.14 18.73 -39.42
C ALA A 234 30.11 17.52 -39.42
N ARG A 235 29.58 16.29 -39.45
CA ARG A 235 30.33 15.03 -39.47
C ARG A 235 31.26 14.82 -38.26
N THR A 236 30.90 15.36 -37.10
CA THR A 236 31.63 15.18 -35.82
C THR A 236 30.66 14.77 -34.71
N LEU A 237 30.13 13.55 -34.79
CA LEU A 237 29.43 12.94 -33.64
C LEU A 237 30.49 12.48 -32.65
N THR A 238 30.37 12.88 -31.38
CA THR A 238 31.32 12.48 -30.34
C THR A 238 30.81 11.24 -29.60
N LEU A 239 31.72 10.34 -29.20
CA LEU A 239 31.38 9.18 -28.36
C LEU A 239 30.71 9.58 -27.02
N ALA A 240 30.85 10.84 -26.60
CA ALA A 240 30.27 11.37 -25.37
C ALA A 240 28.73 11.47 -25.43
N ASP A 241 28.16 11.87 -26.57
CA ASP A 241 26.71 12.05 -26.74
C ASP A 241 25.99 10.68 -26.71
N VAL A 242 26.60 9.66 -27.31
CA VAL A 242 26.13 8.26 -27.27
C VAL A 242 26.23 7.66 -25.87
N ALA A 243 27.34 7.92 -25.18
CA ALA A 243 27.53 7.49 -23.81
C ALA A 243 26.47 8.10 -22.88
N GLY A 244 26.10 9.37 -23.09
CA GLY A 244 25.02 10.03 -22.36
C GLY A 244 23.66 9.34 -22.55
N PHE A 245 23.30 9.02 -23.80
CA PHE A 245 22.06 8.29 -24.10
C PHE A 245 22.01 6.89 -23.45
N LEU A 246 23.10 6.12 -23.55
CA LEU A 246 23.18 4.79 -22.95
C LEU A 246 23.13 4.86 -21.43
N LEU A 247 23.83 5.82 -20.82
CA LEU A 247 23.83 6.01 -19.39
C LEU A 247 22.43 6.40 -18.89
N LEU A 248 21.74 7.30 -19.59
CA LEU A 248 20.37 7.69 -19.27
C LEU A 248 19.40 6.50 -19.40
N SER A 249 19.56 5.67 -20.44
CA SER A 249 18.75 4.46 -20.64
C SER A 249 18.98 3.42 -19.54
N ILE A 250 20.24 3.18 -19.15
CA ILE A 250 20.60 2.25 -18.07
C ILE A 250 20.11 2.79 -16.73
N ALA A 251 20.32 4.07 -16.44
CA ALA A 251 19.84 4.72 -15.22
C ALA A 251 18.31 4.69 -15.14
N GLY A 252 17.61 5.00 -16.23
CA GLY A 252 16.16 4.90 -16.33
C GLY A 252 15.64 3.48 -16.10
N GLY A 253 16.29 2.48 -16.71
CA GLY A 253 15.96 1.07 -16.50
C GLY A 253 16.19 0.64 -15.05
N PHE A 254 17.26 1.10 -14.41
CA PHE A 254 17.52 0.85 -13.00
C PHE A 254 16.42 1.44 -12.13
N VAL A 255 16.03 2.70 -12.35
CA VAL A 255 14.93 3.34 -11.59
C VAL A 255 13.62 2.57 -11.75
N MET A 256 13.32 2.06 -12.95
CA MET A 256 12.13 1.23 -13.19
C MET A 256 12.13 -0.08 -12.39
N LEU A 257 13.28 -0.71 -12.15
CA LEU A 257 13.35 -1.90 -11.30
C LEU A 257 13.04 -1.60 -9.83
N TYR A 258 13.36 -0.39 -9.35
CA TYR A 258 13.09 0.03 -7.98
C TYR A 258 11.67 0.55 -7.75
N ILE A 259 10.87 0.71 -8.81
CA ILE A 259 9.52 1.28 -8.71
C ILE A 259 8.58 0.51 -7.78
N GLN A 260 8.76 -0.81 -7.72
CA GLN A 260 7.97 -1.67 -6.83
C GLN A 260 8.23 -1.31 -5.36
N SER A 261 9.48 -0.99 -5.00
CA SER A 261 9.84 -0.58 -3.64
C SER A 261 9.24 0.79 -3.26
N ILE A 262 9.18 1.72 -4.23
CA ILE A 262 8.56 3.04 -4.04
C ILE A 262 7.05 2.89 -3.83
N GLY A 263 6.39 2.07 -4.66
CA GLY A 263 4.97 1.77 -4.53
C GLY A 263 4.63 1.17 -3.16
N GLN A 264 5.43 0.22 -2.69
CA GLN A 264 5.25 -0.38 -1.37
C GLN A 264 5.49 0.60 -0.22
N GLY A 265 6.44 1.53 -0.36
CA GLY A 265 6.66 2.58 0.65
C GLY A 265 5.46 3.50 0.84
N ILE A 266 4.80 3.87 -0.27
CA ILE A 266 3.64 4.78 -0.24
C ILE A 266 2.38 4.05 0.24
N ALA A 267 2.07 2.89 -0.34
CA ALA A 267 0.89 2.12 0.04
C ALA A 267 1.02 1.53 1.47
N GLY A 268 2.23 1.15 1.88
CA GLY A 268 2.52 0.71 3.25
C GLY A 268 2.34 1.82 4.29
N GLY A 269 2.60 3.08 3.92
CA GLY A 269 2.36 4.24 4.78
C GLY A 269 0.88 4.44 5.15
N ILE A 270 -0.04 4.11 4.24
CA ILE A 270 -1.50 4.19 4.48
C ILE A 270 -1.94 3.15 5.52
N ALA A 271 -1.35 1.94 5.49
CA ALA A 271 -1.61 0.90 6.50
C ALA A 271 -1.21 1.36 7.91
N VAL A 272 -0.07 2.05 8.04
CA VAL A 272 0.42 2.62 9.31
C VAL A 272 -0.43 3.82 9.73
N GLY A 273 -0.84 4.66 8.77
CA GLY A 273 -1.70 5.84 8.99
C GLY A 273 -3.11 5.49 9.49
N ILE A 274 -3.79 4.51 8.89
CA ILE A 274 -5.11 4.04 9.35
C ILE A 274 -5.00 3.35 10.72
N GLY A 275 -3.91 2.59 10.95
CA GLY A 275 -3.61 2.00 12.26
C GLY A 275 -3.37 3.03 13.36
N ASN A 276 -2.82 4.19 13.02
CA ASN A 276 -2.60 5.32 13.94
C ASN A 276 -3.86 6.19 14.09
N ALA A 277 -4.66 6.39 13.03
CA ALA A 277 -5.93 7.13 13.09
C ALA A 277 -6.99 6.36 13.89
N ALA A 278 -7.05 5.03 13.75
CA ALA A 278 -7.88 4.18 14.60
C ALA A 278 -7.45 4.24 16.08
N ARG A 279 -6.13 4.37 16.34
CA ARG A 279 -5.60 4.65 17.68
C ARG A 279 -5.92 6.09 18.15
N GLY A 280 -5.89 7.07 17.26
CA GLY A 280 -6.24 8.46 17.55
C GLY A 280 -7.72 8.63 17.93
N ILE A 281 -8.63 7.96 17.21
CA ILE A 281 -10.07 7.95 17.53
C ILE A 281 -10.34 7.24 18.86
N SER A 282 -9.56 6.21 19.21
CA SER A 282 -9.63 5.59 20.54
C SER A 282 -9.19 6.51 21.68
N HIS A 283 -8.29 7.47 21.40
CA HIS A 283 -7.88 8.49 22.36
C HIS A 283 -8.91 9.62 22.53
N SER A 284 -9.67 9.98 21.49
CA SER A 284 -10.73 11.00 21.57
C SER A 284 -12.06 10.48 22.11
N PHE A 285 -12.33 9.16 22.05
CA PHE A 285 -13.53 8.53 22.62
C PHE A 285 -13.29 7.75 23.93
N GLY A 286 -12.12 7.85 24.56
CA GLY A 286 -11.90 7.39 25.94
C GLY A 286 -12.02 5.87 26.18
N VAL A 287 -12.02 5.05 25.14
CA VAL A 287 -12.02 3.58 25.27
C VAL A 287 -10.63 3.07 24.93
N GLN A 288 -9.78 2.97 25.95
CA GLN A 288 -8.47 2.35 25.87
C GLN A 288 -8.61 0.82 25.84
N LEU A 289 -8.58 0.21 24.65
CA LEU A 289 -8.32 -1.22 24.51
C LEU A 289 -7.27 -1.44 23.41
N PRO A 290 -5.99 -1.69 23.76
CA PRO A 290 -4.97 -2.05 22.80
C PRO A 290 -5.22 -3.48 22.25
N VAL A 291 -5.50 -3.58 20.96
CA VAL A 291 -5.80 -4.86 20.27
C VAL A 291 -4.56 -5.74 20.05
N ALA A 292 -3.35 -5.27 20.37
CA ALA A 292 -2.13 -6.06 20.24
C ALA A 292 -1.85 -7.04 21.40
N THR A 293 -2.65 -7.07 22.47
CA THR A 293 -2.42 -7.95 23.63
C THR A 293 -3.56 -8.92 23.96
N VAL A 294 -4.66 -8.96 23.21
CA VAL A 294 -5.90 -9.66 23.66
C VAL A 294 -5.86 -11.19 23.52
N SER A 295 -4.99 -11.80 22.70
CA SER A 295 -4.97 -13.28 22.61
C SER A 295 -4.24 -13.97 23.77
N ASN A 296 -3.24 -13.33 24.40
CA ASN A 296 -2.49 -13.91 25.53
C ASN A 296 -2.77 -13.26 26.90
N SER A 297 -3.45 -12.11 26.96
CA SER A 297 -3.70 -11.39 28.23
C SER A 297 -5.00 -11.75 28.94
N LEU A 298 -5.95 -12.44 28.28
CA LEU A 298 -7.23 -12.80 28.92
C LEU A 298 -7.09 -13.93 29.98
N ARG A 299 -6.00 -14.70 29.96
CA ARG A 299 -5.66 -15.66 31.04
C ARG A 299 -4.77 -15.05 32.13
N ALA A 300 -3.99 -14.00 31.82
CA ALA A 300 -3.12 -13.32 32.77
C ALA A 300 -3.82 -12.18 33.53
N GLY A 301 -4.88 -11.58 32.97
CA GLY A 301 -5.62 -10.48 33.60
C GLY A 301 -6.46 -10.90 34.81
N ARG A 302 -6.93 -12.16 34.87
CA ARG A 302 -7.66 -12.67 36.04
C ARG A 302 -6.74 -13.06 37.21
N SER A 303 -5.47 -13.40 36.97
CA SER A 303 -4.50 -13.68 38.05
C SER A 303 -3.82 -12.41 38.59
N ALA A 304 -3.64 -11.38 37.75
CA ALA A 304 -3.08 -10.11 38.17
C ALA A 304 -4.05 -9.31 39.08
N TYR A 305 -5.36 -9.39 38.83
CA TYR A 305 -6.36 -8.67 39.64
C TYR A 305 -6.52 -9.29 41.04
N SER A 306 -6.39 -10.62 41.17
CA SER A 306 -6.41 -11.30 42.48
C SER A 306 -5.10 -11.14 43.24
N ALA A 307 -3.95 -11.13 42.54
CA ALA A 307 -2.65 -10.84 43.14
C ALA A 307 -2.54 -9.39 43.64
N GLY A 308 -3.12 -8.43 42.91
CA GLY A 308 -3.17 -7.02 43.30
C GLY A 308 -3.97 -6.77 44.58
N GLN A 309 -5.09 -7.47 44.78
CA GLN A 309 -5.87 -7.37 46.01
C GLN A 309 -5.18 -8.01 47.22
N ALA A 310 -4.45 -9.12 47.02
CA ALA A 310 -3.68 -9.76 48.09
C ALA A 310 -2.50 -8.90 48.56
N ILE A 311 -1.85 -8.18 47.65
CA ILE A 311 -0.76 -7.25 47.99
C ILE A 311 -1.31 -6.02 48.72
N SER A 312 -2.43 -5.44 48.24
CA SER A 312 -3.07 -4.28 48.89
C SER A 312 -3.52 -4.57 50.32
N ASN A 313 -4.07 -5.76 50.60
CA ASN A 313 -4.45 -6.13 51.95
C ASN A 313 -3.24 -6.35 52.87
N ARG A 314 -2.13 -6.93 52.36
CA ARG A 314 -0.88 -7.02 53.15
C ARG A 314 -0.26 -5.66 53.44
N THR A 315 -0.29 -4.71 52.50
CA THR A 315 0.25 -3.37 52.76
C THR A 315 -0.58 -2.61 53.79
N ARG A 316 -1.90 -2.88 53.86
CA ARG A 316 -2.79 -2.31 54.87
C ARG A 316 -2.56 -2.87 56.27
N ASP A 317 -2.27 -4.17 56.41
CA ASP A 317 -1.96 -4.77 57.71
C ASP A 317 -0.58 -4.35 58.23
N ILE A 318 0.45 -4.30 57.37
CA ILE A 318 1.79 -3.78 57.75
C ILE A 318 1.70 -2.33 58.24
N GLY A 319 0.84 -1.51 57.64
CA GLY A 319 0.60 -0.13 58.07
C GLY A 319 -0.17 -0.01 59.41
N ARG A 320 -0.97 -1.00 59.78
CA ARG A 320 -1.66 -1.04 61.09
C ARG A 320 -0.74 -1.51 62.19
N ASP A 321 0.08 -2.53 61.95
CA ASP A 321 1.03 -3.06 62.93
C ASP A 321 2.16 -2.07 63.24
N ALA A 322 2.63 -1.32 62.23
CA ALA A 322 3.58 -0.23 62.47
C ALA A 322 2.99 0.87 63.37
N ARG A 323 1.70 1.22 63.18
CA ARG A 323 1.01 2.22 64.00
C ARG A 323 0.72 1.73 65.43
N SER A 324 0.42 0.44 65.63
CA SER A 324 0.23 -0.13 66.97
C SER A 324 1.55 -0.22 67.73
N GLY A 325 2.64 -0.65 67.07
CA GLY A 325 3.97 -0.69 67.66
C GLY A 325 4.49 0.70 68.07
N THR A 326 4.26 1.71 67.24
CA THR A 326 4.66 3.10 67.56
C THR A 326 3.85 3.66 68.74
N ARG A 327 2.55 3.32 68.86
CA ARG A 327 1.72 3.70 70.00
C ARG A 327 2.14 3.01 71.29
N ALA A 328 2.40 1.70 71.26
CA ALA A 328 2.88 0.96 72.42
C ALA A 328 4.25 1.47 72.90
N ALA A 329 5.14 1.85 71.98
CA ALA A 329 6.43 2.44 72.32
C ALA A 329 6.28 3.82 72.97
N MET A 330 5.35 4.65 72.50
CA MET A 330 5.05 5.94 73.13
C MET A 330 4.42 5.77 74.51
N GLU A 331 3.49 4.82 74.69
CA GLU A 331 2.89 4.52 76.00
C GLU A 331 3.94 4.00 77.00
N ALA A 332 4.90 3.18 76.56
CA ALA A 332 6.01 2.72 77.39
C ALA A 332 7.00 3.84 77.77
N GLN A 333 7.19 4.85 76.91
CA GLN A 333 7.98 6.04 77.27
C GLN A 333 7.24 6.93 78.27
N ILE A 334 5.94 7.11 78.09
CA ILE A 334 5.11 7.90 79.01
C ILE A 334 5.05 7.23 80.38
N SER A 335 4.93 5.91 80.46
CA SER A 335 4.94 5.19 81.74
C SER A 335 6.28 5.25 82.46
N ARG A 336 7.41 5.23 81.72
CA ARG A 336 8.75 5.43 82.29
C ARG A 336 9.00 6.84 82.80
N GLN A 337 8.37 7.85 82.19
CA GLN A 337 8.47 9.24 82.64
C GLN A 337 7.49 9.58 83.77
N SER A 338 6.42 8.81 83.94
CA SER A 338 5.41 9.05 84.99
C SER A 338 5.67 8.30 86.29
N THR A 339 6.68 7.42 86.36
CA THR A 339 7.20 6.86 87.62
C THR A 339 8.23 7.81 88.25
N PRO A 340 7.93 8.48 89.38
CA PRO A 340 8.86 9.34 90.09
C PRO A 340 9.97 8.49 90.75
N PRO A 341 11.18 9.03 90.94
CA PRO A 341 12.25 8.33 91.64
C PRO A 341 11.87 8.11 93.11
N ASP A 342 11.96 6.85 93.56
CA ASP A 342 11.82 6.47 94.96
C ASP A 342 12.73 7.33 95.84
N LEU A 343 12.11 8.13 96.72
CA LEU A 343 12.79 8.70 97.88
C LEU A 343 13.04 7.56 98.86
N LYS A 344 14.25 6.99 98.81
CA LYS A 344 14.79 6.17 99.89
C LYS A 344 14.76 6.98 101.20
N GLN A 345 14.33 6.32 102.27
CA GLN A 345 15.15 6.29 103.47
C GLN A 345 15.98 5.01 103.43
#